data_AF-A0AAV9DUC2-F1
#
_entry.id   AF-A0AAV9DUC2-F1
#
_cell.length_a   1.000
_cell.length_b   1.000
_cell.length_c   1.000
_cell.angle_alpha   90.00
_cell.angle_beta   90.00
_cell.angle_gamma   90.00
#
_symmetry.space_group_name_H-M   'P 1'
#
loop_
_entity.id
_entity.type
_entity.pdbx_description
1 polymer ?
#
loop_
_entity_poly.entity_id
_entity_poly.type
_entity_poly.pdbx_seq_one_letter_code
_entity_poly.pdbx_strand_id
1 'polypeptide(L)'
;MRVGKTSIGADFDALIDTGTSFTSLADPAYSLLAEGFNSLARDERYMSDSKVPFDYCYLLSANKTASIPRISLSMKGGDEFPVIGAVLFIPAHAGIVYCLGVVKSPNLNIIGQNFMTGLRIVFDRDRLILGWKRFNCYDVEDSSTLPINPRNSSAPPVSSVGPHNYTTQATKSPRNHTQVSVLPSESHAPHQHSSFMSTHLIS
;
A
#
# COMPACT_ATOMS: atom_id res chain seq x y z
N MET A 1 -9.06 3.93 -10.14
CA MET A 1 -7.58 4.06 -10.13
C MET A 1 -7.17 5.10 -11.16
N ARG A 2 -6.05 5.83 -10.99
CA ARG A 2 -5.59 6.85 -11.94
C ARG A 2 -4.15 6.61 -12.37
N VAL A 3 -3.89 6.73 -13.68
CA VAL A 3 -2.54 6.66 -14.27
C VAL A 3 -2.34 7.89 -15.15
N GLY A 4 -1.33 8.71 -14.81
CA GLY A 4 -1.16 10.04 -15.38
C GLY A 4 -2.37 10.93 -15.09
N LYS A 5 -3.02 11.40 -16.17
CA LYS A 5 -4.25 12.20 -16.12
C LYS A 5 -5.52 11.37 -16.30
N THR A 6 -5.37 10.08 -16.60
CA THR A 6 -6.49 9.20 -16.99
C THR A 6 -6.99 8.44 -15.77
N SER A 7 -8.29 8.59 -15.46
CA SER A 7 -8.97 7.68 -14.54
C SER A 7 -9.32 6.40 -15.27
N ILE A 8 -8.90 5.27 -14.73
CA ILE A 8 -9.10 3.94 -15.28
C ILE A 8 -10.00 3.18 -14.30
N GLY A 9 -11.16 2.74 -14.80
CA GLY A 9 -12.26 2.20 -14.02
C GLY A 9 -12.13 0.70 -13.77
N ALA A 10 -11.83 0.34 -12.52
CA ALA A 10 -12.19 -0.94 -11.92
C ALA A 10 -12.20 -0.76 -10.41
N ASP A 11 -13.33 -1.10 -9.78
CA ASP A 11 -13.40 -1.24 -8.33
C ASP A 11 -12.77 -2.60 -7.98
N PHE A 12 -11.93 -2.62 -6.95
CA PHE A 12 -11.32 -3.85 -6.47
C PHE A 12 -11.04 -3.75 -4.97
N ASP A 13 -11.15 -4.90 -4.31
CA ASP A 13 -10.72 -5.03 -2.93
C ASP A 13 -9.27 -5.47 -2.92
N ALA A 14 -8.50 -4.94 -1.97
CA ALA A 14 -7.11 -5.32 -1.79
C ALA A 14 -6.76 -5.48 -0.31
N LEU A 15 -5.87 -6.44 -0.07
CA LEU A 15 -5.19 -6.59 1.21
C LEU A 15 -4.00 -5.64 1.23
N ILE A 16 -3.87 -4.85 2.29
CA ILE A 16 -2.66 -4.08 2.53
C ILE A 16 -1.77 -4.93 3.42
N ASP A 17 -0.60 -5.31 2.90
CA ASP A 17 0.30 -6.26 3.54
C ASP A 17 1.72 -5.69 3.63
N THR A 18 2.12 -5.36 4.86
CA THR A 18 3.48 -4.93 5.17
C THR A 18 4.50 -6.08 5.11
N GLY A 19 4.06 -7.34 5.06
CA GLY A 19 4.93 -8.51 4.86
C GLY A 19 5.35 -8.74 3.41
N THR A 20 4.70 -8.10 2.44
CA THR A 20 4.94 -8.30 1.01
C THR A 20 5.67 -7.11 0.40
N SER A 21 6.79 -7.35 -0.31
CA SER A 21 7.61 -6.27 -0.89
C SER A 21 6.94 -5.56 -2.07
N PHE A 22 6.32 -6.31 -2.99
CA PHE A 22 5.73 -5.78 -4.22
C PHE A 22 4.23 -6.02 -4.30
N THR A 23 3.50 -5.03 -4.78
CA THR A 23 2.07 -5.12 -5.08
C THR A 23 1.79 -6.20 -6.13
N SER A 24 0.79 -7.03 -5.87
CA SER A 24 0.26 -8.01 -6.83
C SER A 24 -1.21 -7.73 -7.09
N LEU A 25 -1.62 -7.66 -8.35
CA LEU A 25 -3.01 -7.36 -8.70
C LEU A 25 -3.59 -8.46 -9.58
N ALA A 26 -4.86 -8.80 -9.36
CA ALA A 26 -5.64 -9.62 -10.26
C ALA A 26 -6.25 -8.77 -11.38
N ASP A 27 -6.66 -9.42 -12.47
CA ASP A 27 -7.44 -8.75 -13.50
C ASP A 27 -8.86 -8.42 -12.99
N PRO A 28 -9.45 -7.28 -13.41
CA PRO A 28 -8.93 -6.36 -14.43
C PRO A 28 -7.94 -5.30 -13.91
N ALA A 29 -7.74 -5.17 -12.60
CA ALA A 29 -6.93 -4.10 -12.01
C ALA A 29 -5.47 -4.11 -12.50
N TYR A 30 -4.86 -5.31 -12.61
CA TYR A 30 -3.52 -5.46 -13.16
C TYR A 30 -3.39 -4.90 -14.58
N SER A 31 -4.18 -5.43 -15.52
CA SER A 31 -4.08 -5.06 -16.93
C SER A 31 -4.35 -3.57 -17.14
N LEU A 32 -5.37 -3.02 -16.46
CA LEU A 32 -5.70 -1.59 -16.52
C LEU A 32 -4.55 -0.68 -16.03
N LEU A 33 -3.89 -1.05 -14.93
CA LEU A 33 -2.73 -0.31 -14.44
C LEU A 33 -1.56 -0.41 -15.40
N ALA A 34 -1.23 -1.64 -15.81
CA ALA A 34 -0.02 -1.93 -16.56
C ALA A 34 -0.08 -1.39 -17.99
N GLU A 35 -1.21 -1.56 -18.69
CA GLU A 35 -1.44 -0.99 -20.01
C GLU A 35 -1.56 0.53 -19.97
N GLY A 36 -2.24 1.07 -18.96
CA GLY A 36 -2.32 2.51 -18.71
C GLY A 36 -0.94 3.13 -18.53
N PHE A 37 -0.09 2.50 -17.71
CA PHE A 37 1.29 2.93 -17.50
C PHE A 37 2.09 2.85 -18.81
N ASN A 38 1.95 1.75 -19.55
CA ASN A 38 2.65 1.54 -20.81
C ASN A 38 2.31 2.56 -21.88
N SER A 39 1.04 2.94 -22.00
CA SER A 39 0.59 3.93 -22.99
C SER A 39 1.21 5.32 -22.76
N LEU A 40 1.66 5.61 -21.55
CA LEU A 40 2.27 6.88 -21.16
C LEU A 40 3.80 6.82 -21.05
N ALA A 41 4.38 5.62 -21.04
CA ALA A 41 5.81 5.44 -21.04
C ALA A 41 6.41 5.90 -22.38
N ARG A 42 7.54 6.61 -22.33
CA ARG A 42 8.20 7.18 -23.52
C ARG A 42 9.46 6.44 -23.93
N ASP A 43 10.05 5.71 -23.01
CA ASP A 43 11.26 4.94 -23.22
C ASP A 43 10.94 3.61 -23.90
N GLU A 44 11.94 2.99 -24.53
CA GLU A 44 11.80 1.73 -25.25
C GLU A 44 11.52 0.59 -24.27
N ARG A 45 10.60 -0.31 -24.65
CA ARG A 45 10.32 -1.52 -23.87
C ARG A 45 11.55 -2.39 -23.79
N TYR A 46 12.03 -2.61 -22.58
CA TYR A 46 13.08 -3.56 -22.29
C TYR A 46 12.45 -4.93 -22.11
N MET A 47 12.76 -5.85 -23.03
CA MET A 47 12.40 -7.25 -22.87
C MET A 47 13.32 -7.82 -21.79
N SER A 48 12.76 -7.96 -20.58
CA SER A 48 13.52 -8.46 -19.44
C SER A 48 14.02 -9.88 -19.69
N ASP A 49 15.20 -10.19 -19.15
CA ASP A 49 15.59 -11.57 -18.87
C ASP A 49 14.59 -12.19 -17.88
N SER A 50 14.43 -13.52 -17.92
CA SER A 50 13.45 -14.28 -17.09
C SER A 50 13.60 -14.16 -15.57
N LYS A 51 14.56 -13.37 -15.09
CA LYS A 51 14.91 -13.22 -13.67
C LYS A 51 14.18 -12.07 -12.97
N VAL A 52 13.63 -11.11 -13.71
CA VAL A 52 12.88 -9.99 -13.11
C VAL A 52 11.37 -10.29 -13.20
N PRO A 53 10.61 -10.22 -12.09
CA PRO A 53 9.20 -10.61 -12.07
C PRO A 53 8.23 -9.54 -12.62
N PHE A 54 8.73 -8.54 -13.36
CA PHE A 54 7.93 -7.41 -13.84
C PHE A 54 7.81 -7.45 -15.35
N ASP A 55 6.57 -7.45 -15.85
CA ASP A 55 6.31 -7.54 -17.29
C ASP A 55 6.66 -6.22 -18.01
N TYR A 56 6.48 -5.07 -17.33
CA TYR A 56 6.57 -3.73 -17.92
C TYR A 56 7.85 -3.01 -17.50
N CYS A 57 8.93 -3.29 -18.24
CA CYS A 57 10.25 -2.68 -18.07
C CYS A 57 10.65 -1.83 -19.29
N TYR A 58 11.48 -0.81 -19.05
CA TYR A 58 11.90 0.17 -20.04
C TYR A 58 13.37 0.53 -19.87
N LEU A 59 14.10 0.64 -20.98
CA LEU A 59 15.50 1.07 -20.96
C LEU A 59 15.56 2.59 -20.86
N LEU A 60 16.13 3.12 -19.78
CA LEU A 60 16.25 4.55 -19.58
C LEU A 60 17.15 5.17 -20.66
N SER A 61 16.59 6.09 -21.43
CA SER A 61 17.33 6.86 -22.43
C SER A 61 18.53 7.59 -21.79
N ALA A 62 19.70 7.50 -22.43
CA ALA A 62 20.89 8.20 -21.97
C ALA A 62 20.62 9.72 -21.77
N ASN A 63 21.11 10.26 -20.65
CA ASN A 63 20.99 11.68 -20.27
C ASN A 63 19.54 12.19 -20.08
N LYS A 64 18.57 11.30 -19.86
CA LYS A 64 17.19 11.69 -19.51
C LYS A 64 16.80 11.17 -18.13
N THR A 65 16.01 11.97 -17.43
CA THR A 65 15.27 11.50 -16.24
C THR A 65 14.07 10.68 -16.70
N ALA A 66 13.81 9.55 -16.04
CA ALA A 66 12.64 8.73 -16.32
C ALA A 66 11.35 9.55 -16.17
N SER A 67 10.54 9.62 -17.23
CA SER A 67 9.23 10.28 -17.17
C SER A 67 8.19 9.29 -16.67
N ILE A 68 8.17 9.05 -15.37
CA ILE A 68 7.30 8.04 -14.75
C ILE A 68 5.87 8.57 -14.63
N PRO A 69 4.87 7.91 -15.23
CA PRO A 69 3.46 8.24 -15.03
C PRO A 69 3.09 8.23 -13.55
N ARG A 70 2.44 9.30 -13.07
CA ARG A 70 1.89 9.35 -11.71
C ARG A 70 0.79 8.31 -11.56
N ILE A 71 0.86 7.47 -10.52
CA ILE A 71 -0.18 6.50 -10.20
C ILE A 71 -0.85 6.89 -8.87
N SER A 72 -2.15 6.69 -8.80
CA SER A 72 -2.90 6.83 -7.56
C SER A 72 -4.13 5.95 -7.54
N LEU A 73 -4.56 5.58 -6.34
CA LEU A 73 -5.74 4.74 -6.13
C LEU A 73 -6.83 5.58 -5.48
N SER A 74 -8.02 5.61 -6.08
CA SER A 74 -9.21 6.20 -5.47
C SER A 74 -9.71 5.24 -4.38
N MET A 75 -9.92 5.73 -3.17
CA MET A 75 -10.40 4.94 -2.03
C MET A 75 -11.91 5.15 -1.84
N LYS A 76 -12.59 4.19 -1.19
CA LYS A 76 -14.03 4.28 -0.87
C LYS A 76 -14.45 5.57 -0.14
N GLY A 77 -13.54 6.19 0.61
CA GLY A 77 -13.78 7.46 1.30
C GLY A 77 -13.76 8.70 0.39
N GLY A 78 -13.46 8.54 -0.91
CA GLY A 78 -13.27 9.64 -1.87
C GLY A 78 -11.83 10.18 -1.89
N ASP A 79 -11.04 9.86 -0.88
CA ASP A 79 -9.63 10.25 -0.82
C ASP A 79 -8.76 9.45 -1.79
N GLU A 80 -7.67 10.08 -2.20
CA GLU A 80 -6.71 9.49 -3.13
C GLU A 80 -5.48 8.96 -2.39
N PHE A 81 -5.23 7.66 -2.50
CA PHE A 81 -4.00 7.02 -2.05
C PHE A 81 -2.90 7.20 -3.11
N PRO A 82 -1.84 7.98 -2.85
CA PRO A 82 -0.79 8.23 -3.83
C PRO A 82 0.20 7.07 -3.90
N VAL A 83 0.55 6.61 -5.10
CA VAL A 83 1.61 5.62 -5.30
C VAL A 83 2.91 6.35 -5.67
N ILE A 84 3.85 6.43 -4.72
CA ILE A 84 5.13 7.13 -4.91
C ILE A 84 6.20 6.18 -5.46
N GLY A 85 6.31 4.97 -4.87
CA GLY A 85 7.27 3.93 -5.26
C GLY A 85 6.76 2.99 -6.35
N ALA A 86 6.23 3.55 -7.45
CA ALA A 86 5.60 2.74 -8.51
C ALA A 86 6.60 1.91 -9.33
N VAL A 87 7.88 2.31 -9.37
CA VAL A 87 8.90 1.62 -10.17
C VAL A 87 10.12 1.22 -9.33
N LEU A 88 10.87 0.26 -9.85
CA LEU A 88 12.22 -0.07 -9.42
C LEU A 88 13.21 0.25 -10.55
N PHE A 89 14.39 0.79 -10.20
CA PHE A 89 15.52 0.93 -11.13
C PHE A 89 16.49 -0.23 -10.96
N ILE A 90 16.88 -0.86 -12.06
CA ILE A 90 17.71 -2.06 -12.13
C ILE A 90 18.90 -1.77 -13.07
N PRO A 91 20.15 -1.90 -12.61
CA PRO A 91 21.31 -1.87 -13.50
C PRO A 91 21.30 -3.08 -14.45
N ALA A 92 21.50 -2.83 -15.74
CA ALA A 92 21.59 -3.85 -16.78
C ALA A 92 22.82 -3.60 -17.66
N HIS A 93 23.21 -4.58 -18.47
CA HIS A 93 24.33 -4.43 -19.41
C HIS A 93 24.13 -3.27 -20.40
N ALA A 94 22.88 -3.01 -20.80
CA ALA A 94 22.52 -1.95 -21.73
C ALA A 94 22.35 -0.56 -21.08
N GLY A 95 22.46 -0.43 -19.75
CA GLY A 95 22.24 0.81 -19.02
C GLY A 95 21.35 0.62 -17.79
N ILE A 96 20.52 1.62 -17.48
CA ILE A 96 19.57 1.54 -16.36
C ILE A 96 18.20 1.16 -16.93
N VAL A 97 17.59 0.11 -16.39
CA VAL A 97 16.21 -0.29 -16.69
C VAL A 97 15.31 0.15 -15.55
N TYR A 98 14.13 0.67 -15.84
CA TYR A 98 13.10 0.85 -14.82
C TYR A 98 11.88 -0.02 -15.13
N CYS A 99 11.32 -0.64 -14.10
CA CYS A 99 10.18 -1.55 -14.23
C CYS A 99 9.03 -1.10 -13.35
N LEU A 100 7.80 -1.20 -13.86
CA LEU A 100 6.59 -1.06 -13.04
C LEU A 100 6.58 -2.20 -12.00
N GLY A 101 6.63 -1.84 -10.72
CA GLY A 101 6.76 -2.78 -9.60
C GLY A 101 5.46 -3.49 -9.23
N VAL A 102 4.75 -4.06 -10.21
CA VAL A 102 3.47 -4.75 -10.01
C VAL A 102 3.52 -6.11 -10.67
N VAL A 103 3.09 -7.14 -9.96
CA VAL A 103 3.05 -8.52 -10.46
C VAL A 103 1.60 -8.93 -10.74
N LYS A 104 1.37 -9.68 -11.81
CA LYS A 104 0.06 -10.27 -12.10
C LYS A 104 -0.25 -11.38 -11.10
N SER A 105 -1.41 -11.31 -10.48
CA SER A 105 -1.95 -12.30 -9.55
C SER A 105 -3.12 -13.04 -10.21
N PRO A 106 -3.30 -14.35 -9.97
CA PRO A 106 -4.41 -15.09 -10.53
C PRO A 106 -5.77 -14.74 -9.90
N ASN A 107 -5.79 -14.29 -8.64
CA ASN A 107 -7.04 -14.18 -7.87
C ASN A 107 -7.07 -13.12 -6.77
N LEU A 108 -5.93 -12.60 -6.32
CA LEU A 108 -5.86 -11.73 -5.14
C LEU A 108 -5.15 -10.42 -5.42
N ASN A 109 -5.71 -9.32 -4.94
CA ASN A 109 -5.03 -8.03 -4.92
C ASN A 109 -4.36 -7.81 -3.56
N ILE A 110 -3.05 -7.57 -3.58
CA ILE A 110 -2.24 -7.22 -2.41
C ILE A 110 -1.52 -5.91 -2.75
N ILE A 111 -1.71 -4.89 -1.91
CA ILE A 111 -0.89 -3.68 -1.92
C ILE A 111 0.32 -3.92 -1.02
N GLY A 112 1.50 -4.01 -1.65
CA GLY A 112 2.76 -4.27 -0.98
C GLY A 112 3.48 -3.00 -0.52
N GLN A 113 4.63 -3.20 0.13
CA GLN A 113 5.47 -2.12 0.67
C GLN A 113 5.88 -1.09 -0.38
N ASN A 114 6.09 -1.48 -1.64
CA ASN A 114 6.47 -0.55 -2.71
C ASN A 114 5.43 0.57 -2.92
N PHE A 115 4.14 0.28 -2.78
CA PHE A 115 3.08 1.30 -2.87
C PHE A 115 2.92 2.11 -1.58
N MET A 116 3.37 1.58 -0.45
CA MET A 116 3.36 2.25 0.86
C MET A 116 4.56 3.17 1.09
N THR A 117 5.62 3.00 0.29
CA THR A 117 6.89 3.74 0.45
C THR A 117 6.69 5.25 0.28
N GLY A 118 7.29 6.04 1.19
CA GLY A 118 7.15 7.50 1.22
C GLY A 118 5.89 7.99 1.92
N LEU A 119 5.13 7.08 2.55
CA LEU A 119 3.94 7.39 3.33
C LEU A 119 4.11 6.94 4.78
N ARG A 120 3.58 7.73 5.71
CA ARG A 120 3.25 7.27 7.06
C ARG A 120 1.83 6.72 7.03
N ILE A 121 1.68 5.43 7.29
CA ILE A 121 0.41 4.70 7.23
C ILE A 121 -0.04 4.35 8.64
N VAL A 122 -1.33 4.52 8.92
CA VAL A 122 -1.97 4.21 10.20
C VAL A 122 -3.12 3.25 9.96
N PHE A 123 -3.06 2.10 10.63
CA PHE A 123 -4.12 1.10 10.63
C PHE A 123 -4.96 1.27 11.90
N ASP A 124 -6.09 1.96 11.79
CA ASP A 124 -7.03 2.10 12.90
C ASP A 124 -7.98 0.90 12.89
N ARG A 125 -7.65 -0.10 13.71
CA ARG A 125 -8.43 -1.35 13.79
C ARG A 125 -9.74 -1.20 14.55
N ASP A 126 -9.84 -0.20 15.43
CA ASP A 126 -11.06 0.04 16.22
C ASP A 126 -12.15 0.68 15.36
N ARG A 127 -11.73 1.61 14.48
CA ARG A 127 -12.62 2.30 13.54
C ARG A 127 -12.67 1.69 12.15
N LEU A 128 -11.80 0.71 11.87
CA LEU A 128 -11.61 0.09 10.55
C LEU A 128 -11.26 1.11 9.46
N ILE A 129 -10.40 2.07 9.80
CA ILE A 129 -9.96 3.14 8.89
C ILE A 129 -8.47 2.98 8.59
N LEU A 130 -8.13 3.09 7.31
CA LEU A 130 -6.74 3.27 6.88
C LEU A 130 -6.47 4.76 6.70
N GLY A 131 -5.45 5.29 7.37
CA GLY A 131 -4.96 6.65 7.19
C GLY A 131 -3.58 6.67 6.57
N TRP A 132 -3.29 7.70 5.76
CA TRP A 132 -1.95 7.93 5.21
C TRP A 132 -1.63 9.42 5.12
N LYS A 133 -0.35 9.75 5.24
CA LYS A 133 0.19 11.06 4.85
C LYS A 133 1.56 10.87 4.21
N ARG A 134 1.97 11.79 3.35
CA ARG A 134 3.37 11.82 2.86
C ARG A 134 4.31 11.99 4.05
N PHE A 135 5.42 11.26 4.01
CA PHE A 135 6.44 11.32 5.05
C PHE A 135 7.82 11.20 4.41
N ASN A 136 8.74 12.05 4.87
CA ASN A 136 10.13 12.03 4.46
C ASN A 136 10.98 11.77 5.71
N CYS A 137 11.79 10.71 5.67
CA CYS A 137 12.64 10.32 6.80
C CYS A 137 13.72 11.34 7.17
N TYR A 138 14.01 12.29 6.28
CA TYR A 138 14.99 13.36 6.50
C TYR A 138 14.35 14.65 7.00
N ASP A 139 13.03 14.76 6.95
CA ASP A 139 12.35 15.86 7.60
C ASP A 139 12.38 15.57 9.09
N VAL A 140 13.04 16.46 9.84
CA VAL A 140 12.93 16.46 11.30
C VAL A 140 11.50 16.87 11.61
N GLU A 141 10.59 15.90 11.71
CA GLU A 141 9.27 16.17 12.27
C GLU A 141 9.52 16.61 13.73
N ASP A 142 9.18 17.87 14.08
CA ASP A 142 8.97 18.33 15.46
C ASP A 142 7.72 17.65 16.07
N SER A 143 7.60 16.34 15.87
CA SER A 143 6.54 15.47 16.36
C SER A 143 6.97 14.93 17.72
N SER A 144 6.89 15.82 18.69
CA SER A 144 6.55 15.56 20.09
C SER A 144 7.21 14.34 20.73
N THR A 145 8.16 14.59 21.63
CA THR A 145 8.23 13.78 22.86
C THR A 145 6.82 13.72 23.43
N LEU A 146 6.17 12.55 23.37
CA LEU A 146 5.08 12.28 24.31
C LEU A 146 5.64 12.64 25.70
N PRO A 147 4.94 13.39 26.55
CA PRO A 147 5.42 13.63 27.90
C PRO A 147 5.36 12.29 28.64
N ILE A 148 6.42 11.48 28.51
CA ILE A 148 6.68 10.36 29.38
C ILE A 148 7.08 11.01 30.70
N ASN A 149 6.12 11.18 31.59
CA ASN A 149 6.41 11.59 32.96
C ASN A 149 7.00 10.37 33.69
N PRO A 150 8.32 10.30 33.93
CA PRO A 150 8.96 9.13 34.49
C PRO A 150 9.09 9.36 35.99
N ARG A 151 7.97 9.34 36.73
CA ARG A 151 8.05 9.30 38.19
C ARG A 151 6.77 8.75 38.82
N ASN A 152 6.99 7.64 39.52
CA ASN A 152 6.19 7.00 40.57
C ASN A 152 5.14 5.94 40.17
N SER A 153 5.64 4.70 40.13
CA SER A 153 5.27 3.58 41.03
C SER A 153 3.87 2.93 40.95
N SER A 154 3.91 1.67 40.49
CA SER A 154 3.33 0.44 41.07
C SER A 154 1.80 0.17 41.14
N ALA A 155 1.43 -0.92 40.45
CA ALA A 155 0.33 -1.91 40.66
C ALA A 155 -1.08 -1.61 40.09
N PRO A 156 -1.99 -2.61 39.96
CA PRO A 156 -1.95 -3.96 39.33
C PRO A 156 -3.06 -4.08 38.21
N PRO A 157 -3.44 -5.26 37.63
CA PRO A 157 -4.16 -5.31 36.35
C PRO A 157 -5.71 -5.34 36.44
N VAL A 158 -6.33 -4.93 35.31
CA VAL A 158 -7.71 -5.16 34.79
C VAL A 158 -8.91 -4.42 35.44
N SER A 159 -9.62 -3.61 34.64
CA SER A 159 -11.06 -3.76 34.27
C SER A 159 -11.72 -2.42 33.90
N SER A 160 -12.62 -2.52 32.90
CA SER A 160 -13.55 -1.54 32.32
C SER A 160 -14.02 -0.37 33.19
N VAL A 161 -14.20 0.80 32.55
CA VAL A 161 -15.41 1.68 32.58
C VAL A 161 -15.07 2.97 31.80
N GLY A 162 -15.90 3.36 30.81
CA GLY A 162 -15.80 4.64 30.08
C GLY A 162 -16.22 5.84 30.94
N PRO A 163 -16.05 7.11 30.49
CA PRO A 163 -16.99 7.65 29.51
C PRO A 163 -16.46 8.73 28.52
N HIS A 164 -17.07 8.69 27.34
CA HIS A 164 -17.58 9.77 26.47
C HIS A 164 -16.74 10.98 25.99
N ASN A 165 -16.82 11.11 24.66
CA ASN A 165 -17.06 12.31 23.83
C ASN A 165 -15.88 12.84 23.01
N TYR A 166 -15.80 12.38 21.75
CA TYR A 166 -15.37 13.23 20.63
C TYR A 166 -16.24 12.99 19.39
N THR A 167 -16.69 14.10 18.81
CA THR A 167 -17.69 14.22 17.75
C THR A 167 -17.14 13.84 16.37
N THR A 168 -17.96 13.17 15.57
CA THR A 168 -17.66 12.44 14.32
C THR A 168 -17.66 13.27 13.05
N GLN A 169 -16.88 12.84 12.05
CA GLN A 169 -17.36 12.71 10.66
C GLN A 169 -16.86 11.37 10.07
N ALA A 170 -17.79 10.48 9.71
CA ALA A 170 -17.55 9.12 9.22
C ALA A 170 -18.67 8.72 8.24
N THR A 171 -18.31 7.99 7.18
CA THR A 171 -19.27 7.40 6.23
C THR A 171 -19.67 6.00 6.73
N LYS A 172 -20.95 5.76 7.04
CA LYS A 172 -21.48 4.48 7.57
C LYS A 172 -22.24 3.68 6.51
N SER A 173 -22.05 2.36 6.48
CA SER A 173 -23.06 1.39 6.01
C SER A 173 -22.93 0.06 6.79
N PRO A 174 -24.03 -0.62 7.19
CA PRO A 174 -23.99 -1.75 8.12
C PRO A 174 -24.19 -3.11 7.45
N ARG A 175 -23.51 -4.18 7.93
CA ARG A 175 -24.02 -5.56 7.88
C ARG A 175 -23.31 -6.49 8.88
N ASN A 176 -24.11 -7.30 9.56
CA ASN A 176 -23.79 -8.29 10.60
C ASN A 176 -23.14 -9.54 10.03
N HIS A 177 -22.11 -10.10 10.69
CA HIS A 177 -21.82 -11.53 10.62
C HIS A 177 -21.35 -12.11 11.96
N THR A 178 -21.92 -13.29 12.23
CA THR A 178 -21.81 -14.20 13.36
C THR A 178 -20.40 -14.82 13.46
N GLN A 179 -19.85 -14.91 14.67
CA GLN A 179 -18.57 -15.57 14.95
C GLN A 179 -18.68 -17.10 14.86
N VAL A 180 -17.72 -17.75 14.21
CA VAL A 180 -17.45 -19.18 14.35
C VAL A 180 -16.00 -19.36 14.78
N SER A 181 -15.82 -20.11 15.88
CA SER A 181 -14.55 -20.45 16.51
C SER A 181 -13.97 -21.74 15.94
N VAL A 182 -12.66 -21.79 15.69
CA VAL A 182 -11.91 -23.06 15.57
C VAL A 182 -10.56 -22.94 16.31
N LEU A 183 -10.27 -23.98 17.10
CA LEU A 183 -9.16 -24.20 18.04
C LEU A 183 -7.82 -24.60 17.35
N PRO A 184 -6.68 -24.65 18.08
CA PRO A 184 -5.34 -24.40 17.53
C PRO A 184 -4.55 -25.67 17.14
N SER A 185 -3.47 -25.48 16.37
CA SER A 185 -2.34 -26.40 16.33
C SER A 185 -1.01 -25.65 16.28
N GLU A 186 -0.06 -26.18 17.04
CA GLU A 186 1.28 -25.67 17.31
C GLU A 186 2.25 -25.84 16.13
N SER A 187 3.11 -24.84 15.91
CA SER A 187 4.59 -25.01 15.88
C SER A 187 5.26 -23.65 15.63
N HIS A 188 6.34 -23.40 16.37
CA HIS A 188 7.00 -22.10 16.50
C HIS A 188 7.82 -21.68 15.27
N ALA A 189 7.60 -20.44 14.83
CA ALA A 189 8.52 -19.59 14.08
C ALA A 189 8.43 -18.17 14.69
N PRO A 190 9.50 -17.35 14.67
CA PRO A 190 9.48 -16.04 15.32
C PRO A 190 8.40 -15.18 14.65
N HIS A 191 7.46 -14.68 15.45
CA HIS A 191 6.35 -13.86 14.98
C HIS A 191 6.86 -12.61 14.26
N GLN A 192 6.92 -12.65 12.93
CA GLN A 192 6.70 -11.45 12.14
C GLN A 192 5.22 -11.11 12.29
N HIS A 193 4.92 -10.09 13.08
CA HIS A 193 3.59 -9.50 13.12
C HIS A 193 3.31 -8.85 11.76
N SER A 194 2.84 -9.62 10.78
CA SER A 194 2.18 -9.03 9.63
C SER A 194 0.81 -8.55 10.09
N SER A 195 0.60 -7.24 9.98
CA SER A 195 -0.71 -6.63 10.19
C SER A 195 -1.42 -6.62 8.83
N PHE A 196 -2.45 -7.44 8.71
CA PHE A 196 -3.32 -7.46 7.54
C PHE A 196 -4.52 -6.55 7.79
N MET A 197 -4.81 -5.67 6.83
CA MET A 197 -6.07 -4.93 6.79
C MET A 197 -6.66 -5.05 5.40
N SER A 198 -7.92 -5.48 5.33
CA SER A 198 -8.67 -5.51 4.08
C SER A 198 -9.34 -4.16 3.88
N THR A 199 -9.10 -3.52 2.73
CA THR A 199 -9.68 -2.22 2.39
C THR A 199 -10.29 -2.27 1.00
N HIS A 200 -11.48 -1.69 0.86
CA HIS A 200 -12.16 -1.57 -0.43
C HIS A 200 -11.72 -0.27 -1.14
N LEU A 201 -11.32 -0.35 -2.40
CA LEU A 201 -11.00 0.80 -3.26
C LEU A 201 -12.15 1.06 -4.25
N ILE A 202 -12.53 2.33 -4.45
CA ILE A 202 -13.65 2.76 -5.31
C ILE A 202 -13.19 3.85 -6.27
N SER A 203 -13.73 3.87 -7.50
CA SER A 203 -13.66 4.92 -8.53
C SER A 203 -13.63 6.37 -8.03
#